data_AF-A0A6P2EE76-F1
#
_entry.id   AF-A0A6P2EE76-F1
#
_cell.length_a   1.000
_cell.length_b   1.000
_cell.length_c   1.000
_cell.angle_alpha   90.00
_cell.angle_beta   90.00
_cell.angle_gamma   90.00
#
_symmetry.space_group_name_H-M   'P 1'
#
loop_
_entity.id
_entity.type
_entity.pdbx_description
1 polymer ?
#
loop_
_entity_poly.entity_id
_entity_poly.type
_entity_poly.pdbx_seq_one_letter_code
_entity_poly.pdbx_strand_id
1 'polypeptide(L)'
;MELVATRRPFLSFPLQRHFEQCVHVRQRLANYAADRSMDYAATLDPDALARRALAAMHEPVRYRPVETDGATRAAVRIAQVLENRGWAR
;
A
#
# COMPACT_ATOMS: atom_id res chain seq x y z
N MET A 1 -1.57 -3.54 1.50
CA MET A 1 -2.04 -2.70 2.62
C MET A 1 -2.04 -3.43 3.95
N GLU A 2 -2.15 -4.76 3.99
CA GLU A 2 -2.20 -5.54 5.24
C GLU A 2 -1.00 -5.33 6.16
N LEU A 3 0.24 -5.33 5.63
CA LEU A 3 1.44 -5.03 6.43
C LEU A 3 1.39 -3.63 7.06
N VAL A 4 0.84 -2.65 6.34
CA VAL A 4 0.65 -1.29 6.86
C VAL A 4 -0.40 -1.30 7.98
N ALA A 5 -1.55 -1.94 7.75
CA ALA A 5 -2.65 -2.03 8.71
C ALA A 5 -2.24 -2.76 10.00
N THR A 6 -1.42 -3.81 9.87
CA THR A 6 -0.90 -4.62 10.99
C THR A 6 0.42 -4.09 11.56
N ARG A 7 0.86 -2.90 11.11
CA ARG A 7 2.09 -2.22 11.55
C ARG A 7 3.34 -3.10 11.46
N ARG A 8 3.44 -3.94 10.43
CA ARG A 8 4.59 -4.80 10.15
C ARG A 8 5.60 -4.06 9.28
N PRO A 9 6.88 -3.92 9.69
CA PRO A 9 7.93 -3.38 8.84
C PRO A 9 8.11 -4.23 7.57
N PHE A 10 8.39 -3.58 6.45
CA PHE A 10 8.69 -4.27 5.19
C PHE A 10 9.56 -3.41 4.27
N LEU A 11 10.19 -4.07 3.30
CA LEU A 11 10.73 -3.47 2.09
C LEU A 11 9.89 -3.94 0.91
N SER A 12 9.65 -3.09 -0.08
CA SER A 12 8.92 -3.46 -1.29
C SER A 12 9.79 -3.28 -2.53
N PHE A 13 9.67 -4.17 -3.49
CA PHE A 13 10.41 -4.12 -4.76
C PHE A 13 9.39 -4.05 -5.91
N PRO A 14 8.90 -2.85 -6.28
CA PRO A 14 7.99 -2.68 -7.40
C PRO A 14 8.62 -3.20 -8.69
N LEU A 15 7.86 -3.96 -9.49
CA LEU A 15 8.30 -4.41 -10.80
C LEU A 15 8.56 -3.19 -11.71
N GLN A 16 9.72 -3.18 -12.37
CA GLN A 16 10.07 -2.09 -13.27
C GLN A 16 9.04 -1.94 -14.39
N ARG A 17 8.67 -0.68 -14.66
CA ARG A 17 7.66 -0.29 -15.67
C ARG A 17 6.24 -0.81 -15.37
N HIS A 18 5.96 -1.28 -14.16
CA HIS A 18 4.61 -1.67 -13.76
C HIS A 18 3.83 -0.46 -13.23
N PHE A 19 2.93 0.08 -14.05
CA PHE A 19 2.17 1.30 -13.75
C PHE A 19 1.48 1.27 -12.37
N GLU A 20 0.68 0.24 -12.09
CA GLU A 20 -0.04 0.11 -10.81
C GLU A 20 0.92 0.15 -9.60
N GLN A 21 2.00 -0.63 -9.62
CA GLN A 21 2.92 -0.76 -8.49
C GLN A 21 3.79 0.49 -8.32
N CYS A 22 4.33 1.02 -9.42
CA CYS A 22 5.23 2.17 -9.38
C CYS A 22 4.51 3.48 -9.07
N VAL A 23 3.25 3.64 -9.51
CA VAL A 23 2.48 4.88 -9.35
C VAL A 23 1.46 4.74 -8.24
N HIS A 24 0.44 3.89 -8.41
CA HIS A 24 -0.71 3.86 -7.52
C HIS A 24 -0.41 3.25 -6.15
N VAL A 25 0.26 2.09 -6.11
CA VAL A 25 0.62 1.43 -4.85
C VAL A 25 1.63 2.28 -4.09
N ARG A 26 2.66 2.80 -4.76
CA ARG A 26 3.65 3.67 -4.13
C ARG A 26 3.04 4.93 -3.53
N GLN A 27 2.20 5.64 -4.30
CA GLN A 27 1.50 6.81 -3.80
C GLN A 27 0.60 6.46 -2.61
N ARG A 28 -0.10 5.33 -2.69
CA ARG A 28 -0.94 4.85 -1.58
C ARG A 28 -0.10 4.61 -0.33
N LEU A 29 1.06 3.94 -0.43
CA LEU A 29 1.96 3.73 0.70
C LEU A 29 2.48 5.05 1.29
N ALA A 30 2.82 6.02 0.44
CA ALA A 30 3.25 7.36 0.86
C ALA A 30 2.17 8.07 1.71
N ASN A 31 0.90 7.97 1.32
CA ASN A 31 -0.22 8.56 2.07
C ASN A 31 -0.31 8.03 3.52
N TYR A 32 0.10 6.78 3.77
CA TYR A 32 0.14 6.18 5.12
C TYR A 32 1.50 6.29 5.80
N ALA A 33 2.43 7.09 5.27
CA ALA A 33 3.82 7.17 5.75
C ALA A 33 4.54 5.82 5.76
N ALA A 34 4.22 4.95 4.79
CA ALA A 34 4.69 3.57 4.71
C ALA A 34 5.48 3.26 3.41
N ASP A 35 5.86 4.27 2.62
CA ASP A 35 6.71 4.03 1.44
C ASP A 35 8.10 3.56 1.88
N ARG A 36 8.42 2.32 1.50
CA ARG A 36 9.70 1.62 1.72
C ARG A 36 10.14 0.92 0.43
N SER A 37 9.84 1.54 -0.70
CA SER A 37 10.16 1.00 -2.03
C SER A 37 11.67 1.03 -2.30
N MET A 38 12.20 -0.09 -2.74
CA MET A 38 13.57 -0.32 -3.16
C MET A 38 13.60 -0.49 -4.69
N ASP A 39 14.61 0.08 -5.35
CA ASP A 39 14.87 -0.23 -6.76
C ASP A 39 15.68 -1.53 -6.82
N TYR A 40 15.11 -2.56 -7.45
CA TYR A 40 15.76 -3.86 -7.59
C TYR A 40 17.13 -3.77 -8.29
N ALA A 41 17.23 -3.03 -9.39
CA ALA A 41 18.47 -2.95 -10.16
C ALA A 41 19.59 -2.23 -9.39
N ALA A 42 19.22 -1.27 -8.54
CA ALA A 42 20.16 -0.59 -7.64
C ALA A 42 20.47 -1.38 -6.35
N THR A 43 19.66 -2.41 -6.03
CA THR A 43 19.78 -3.21 -4.80
C THR A 43 20.24 -4.65 -5.08
N LEU A 44 21.08 -4.83 -6.10
CA LEU A 44 21.64 -6.15 -6.45
C LEU A 44 22.70 -6.64 -5.45
N ASP A 45 23.19 -5.78 -4.57
CA ASP A 45 24.14 -6.13 -3.51
C ASP A 45 23.42 -6.77 -2.29
N PRO A 46 23.67 -8.06 -1.99
CA PRO A 46 23.07 -8.74 -0.85
C PRO A 46 23.41 -8.11 0.50
N ASP A 47 24.61 -7.55 0.67
CA ASP A 47 25.04 -6.96 1.94
C ASP A 47 24.35 -5.61 2.19
N ALA A 48 24.16 -4.79 1.16
CA ALA A 48 23.30 -3.61 1.23
C ALA A 48 21.86 -4.00 1.55
N LEU A 49 21.31 -5.02 0.91
CA LEU A 49 19.95 -5.50 1.19
C LEU A 49 19.81 -5.94 2.66
N ALA A 50 20.73 -6.77 3.16
CA ALA A 50 20.72 -7.25 4.53
C ALA A 50 20.75 -6.10 5.53
N ARG A 51 21.63 -5.12 5.33
CA ARG A 51 21.71 -3.91 6.17
C ARG A 51 20.40 -3.11 6.17
N ARG A 52 19.79 -2.93 4.99
CA ARG A 52 18.52 -2.19 4.86
C ARG A 52 17.36 -2.93 5.52
N ALA A 53 17.29 -4.25 5.37
CA ALA A 53 16.29 -5.08 6.03
C ALA A 53 16.45 -5.04 7.55
N LEU A 54 17.67 -5.20 8.07
CA LEU A 54 17.98 -5.08 9.50
C LEU A 54 17.59 -3.70 10.04
N ALA A 55 17.95 -2.62 9.34
CA ALA A 55 17.56 -1.27 9.75
C ALA A 55 16.03 -1.10 9.81
N ALA A 56 15.31 -1.59 8.79
CA ALA A 56 13.85 -1.50 8.75
C ALA A 56 13.18 -2.32 9.87
N MET A 57 13.75 -3.46 10.26
CA MET A 57 13.23 -4.27 11.38
C MET A 57 13.34 -3.57 12.74
N HIS A 58 14.36 -2.72 12.92
CA HIS A 58 14.60 -2.01 14.18
C HIS A 58 13.99 -0.59 14.21
N GLU A 59 13.60 -0.04 13.06
CA GLU A 59 12.97 1.28 12.97
C GLU A 59 11.55 1.25 13.60
N PRO A 60 11.20 2.21 14.47
CA PRO A 60 9.83 2.33 14.98
C PRO A 60 8.81 2.55 13.86
N VAL A 61 7.77 1.71 13.82
CA VAL A 61 6.72 1.80 12.79
C VAL A 61 5.75 2.95 13.07
N ARG A 62 5.82 3.99 12.23
CA ARG A 62 4.97 5.20 12.31
C ARG A 62 3.88 5.28 11.24
N TYR A 63 3.43 4.14 10.74
CA TYR A 63 2.37 4.10 9.73
C TYR A 63 1.08 4.73 10.25
N ARG A 64 0.38 5.47 9.37
CA ARG A 64 -0.95 5.99 9.67
C ARG A 64 -1.96 4.82 9.67
N PRO A 65 -3.03 4.89 10.48
CA PRO A 65 -4.08 3.88 10.47
C PRO A 65 -4.68 3.69 9.07
N VAL A 66 -4.97 2.44 8.71
CA VAL A 66 -5.66 2.10 7.46
C VAL A 66 -7.14 1.93 7.78
N GLU A 67 -7.99 2.49 6.93
CA GLU A 67 -9.44 2.40 7.04
C GLU A 67 -9.90 0.93 6.88
N THR A 68 -10.78 0.47 7.77
CA THR A 68 -11.29 -0.92 7.81
C THR A 68 -12.72 -1.04 7.32
N ASP A 69 -13.39 0.08 7.05
CA ASP A 69 -14.82 0.16 6.71
C ASP A 69 -15.09 0.23 5.20
N GLY A 70 -14.04 0.09 4.37
CA GLY A 70 -14.13 0.27 2.92
C GLY A 70 -15.18 -0.60 2.25
N ALA A 71 -15.32 -1.86 2.69
CA ALA A 71 -16.34 -2.77 2.18
C ALA A 71 -17.77 -2.30 2.52
N THR A 72 -18.01 -1.91 3.78
CA THR A 72 -19.30 -1.36 4.21
C THR A 72 -19.64 -0.08 3.45
N ARG A 73 -18.68 0.84 3.31
CA ARG A 73 -18.87 2.08 2.54
C ARG A 73 -19.16 1.82 1.06
N ALA A 74 -18.49 0.85 0.46
CA ALA A 74 -18.76 0.45 -0.92
C ALA A 74 -20.17 -0.13 -1.06
N ALA A 75 -20.58 -1.03 -0.16
CA ALA A 75 -21.92 -1.63 -0.17
C ALA A 75 -23.02 -0.56 -0.09
N VAL A 76 -22.90 0.41 0.83
CA VAL A 76 -23.86 1.52 0.97
C VAL A 76 -23.95 2.33 -0.33
N ARG A 77 -22.81 2.67 -0.94
CA ARG A 77 -22.78 3.44 -2.20
C ARG A 77 -23.38 2.67 -3.37
N ILE A 78 -23.12 1.37 -3.46
CA ILE A 78 -23.68 0.51 -4.49
C ILE A 78 -25.20 0.42 -4.32
N ALA A 79 -25.70 0.19 -3.10
CA ALA A 79 -27.14 0.15 -2.81
C ALA A 79 -27.84 1.45 -3.25
N GLN A 80 -27.26 2.62 -2.94
CA GLN A 80 -27.80 3.91 -3.37
C GLN A 80 -27.94 4.04 -4.89
N VAL A 81 -26.95 3.55 -5.67
CA VAL A 81 -27.03 3.55 -7.13
C VAL A 81 -28.11 2.59 -7.64
N LEU A 82 -28.26 1.42 -6.99
CA LEU A 82 -29.26 0.42 -7.35
C LEU A 82 -30.70 0.81 -6.99
N GLU A 83 -30.89 1.62 -5.95
CA GLU A 83 -32.20 2.12 -5.52
C GLU A 83 -32.62 3.35 -6.33
N ASN A 84 -31.68 4.18 -6.79
CA ASN A 84 -31.93 5.32 -7.66
C ASN A 84 -32.07 4.93 -9.15
N ARG A 85 -32.88 3.91 -9.44
CA ARG A 85 -33.17 3.40 -10.80
C ARG A 85 -34.19 4.23 -11.57
N GLY A 86 -34.31 5.53 -11.30
CA GLY A 86 -35.17 6.42 -12.07
C GLY A 86 -34.84 6.43 -13.57
N TRP A 87 -33.59 6.11 -13.93
CA TRP A 87 -33.08 5.99 -15.30
C TRP A 87 -33.35 4.62 -15.97
N ALA A 88 -33.79 3.61 -15.21
CA ALA A 88 -34.04 2.25 -15.70
C ALA A 88 -35.55 1.97 -15.89
N ARG A 89 -36.39 2.99 -15.77
CA ARG A 89 -37.79 2.99 -16.22
C ARG A 89 -37.88 3.67 -17.58
#